data_AF-A0A7C0V3M3-F1
#
_entry.id   AF-A0A7C0V3M3-F1
#
_cell.length_a   1.000
_cell.length_b   1.000
_cell.length_c   1.000
_cell.angle_alpha   90.00
_cell.angle_beta   90.00
_cell.angle_gamma   90.00
#
_symmetry.space_group_name_H-M   'P 1'
#
loop_
_entity.id
_entity.type
_entity.pdbx_description
1 polymer ?
#
loop_
_entity_poly.entity_id
_entity_poly.type
_entity_poly.pdbx_seq_one_letter_code
_entity_poly.pdbx_strand_id
1 'polypeptide(L)'
;MQVVSHLILGLVLSFLFSCSVAAQQTDWEKFLESEKETAESSELLEKLEQLREHPLDVNRANLKMLLTIPGMRPTVARNIVALRRKHKLVNLEEIPQNITLTPD
;
A
#
# COMPACT_ATOMS: atom_id res chain seq x y z
N MET A 1 -53.87 17.95 31.11
CA MET A 1 -52.62 17.31 31.57
C MET A 1 -52.20 16.12 30.68
N GLN A 2 -53.13 15.32 30.16
CA GLN A 2 -52.81 14.16 29.29
C GLN A 2 -52.13 14.54 27.96
N VAL A 3 -52.62 15.56 27.24
CA VAL A 3 -52.04 16.00 25.95
C VAL A 3 -50.60 16.50 26.05
N VAL A 4 -50.25 17.18 27.14
CA VAL A 4 -48.87 17.66 27.39
C VAL A 4 -47.93 16.48 27.67
N SER A 5 -48.41 15.46 28.39
CA SER A 5 -47.65 14.24 28.66
C SER A 5 -47.34 13.44 27.39
N HIS A 6 -48.30 13.32 26.46
CA HIS A 6 -48.07 12.64 25.18
C HIS A 6 -47.13 13.42 24.24
N LEU A 7 -47.18 14.76 24.26
CA LEU A 7 -46.25 15.60 23.49
C LEU A 7 -44.80 15.45 23.99
N ILE A 8 -44.60 15.45 25.31
CA ILE A 8 -43.28 15.24 25.92
C ILE A 8 -42.78 13.83 25.62
N LEU A 9 -43.64 12.82 25.72
CA LEU A 9 -43.28 11.43 25.39
C LEU A 9 -42.87 11.29 23.92
N GLY A 10 -43.58 11.93 23.00
CA GLY A 10 -43.24 11.94 21.57
C GLY A 10 -41.89 12.61 21.28
N LEU A 11 -41.60 13.74 21.95
CA LEU A 11 -40.31 14.43 21.81
C LEU A 11 -39.15 13.60 22.36
N VAL A 12 -39.35 12.92 23.50
CA VAL A 12 -38.34 12.02 24.08
C VAL A 12 -38.11 10.81 23.18
N LEU A 13 -39.16 10.20 22.63
CA LEU A 13 -39.03 9.08 21.70
C LEU A 13 -38.33 9.47 20.39
N SER A 14 -38.62 10.65 19.84
CA SER A 14 -37.93 11.18 18.67
C SER A 14 -36.45 11.48 18.96
N PHE A 15 -36.14 12.01 20.14
CA PHE A 15 -34.77 12.29 20.57
C PHE A 15 -33.96 11.01 20.78
N LEU A 16 -34.57 9.98 21.38
CA LEU A 16 -33.96 8.66 21.56
C LEU A 16 -33.74 7.95 20.22
N PHE A 17 -34.68 8.09 19.27
CA PHE A 17 -34.53 7.55 17.92
C PHE A 17 -33.38 8.24 17.15
N SER A 18 -33.23 9.56 17.29
CA SER A 18 -32.07 10.29 16.76
C SER A 18 -30.74 9.87 17.39
N CYS A 19 -30.70 9.55 18.69
CA CYS A 19 -29.48 9.02 19.33
C CYS A 19 -29.05 7.66 18.78
N SER A 20 -29.98 6.80 18.35
CA SER A 20 -29.63 5.52 17.73
C SER A 20 -29.06 5.65 16.31
N VAL A 21 -29.55 6.61 15.52
CA VAL A 21 -29.05 6.86 14.16
C VAL A 21 -27.63 7.44 14.14
N ALA A 22 -27.28 8.26 15.13
CA ALA A 22 -25.93 8.84 15.23
C ALA A 22 -24.84 7.83 15.64
N ALA A 23 -25.21 6.69 16.25
CA ALA A 23 -24.27 5.64 16.64
C ALA A 23 -23.98 4.62 15.51
N GLN A 24 -24.74 4.67 14.41
CA GLN A 24 -24.63 3.77 13.25
C GLN A 24 -24.12 4.51 12.00
N GLN A 25 -23.27 5.52 12.18
CA GLN A 25 -22.68 6.26 11.07
C GLN A 25 -21.16 6.23 11.20
N THR A 26 -20.55 5.06 10.94
CA THR A 26 -19.14 4.88 10.49
C THR A 26 -18.67 3.43 10.71
N ASP A 27 -19.09 2.50 9.85
CA ASP A 27 -18.46 1.16 9.85
C ASP A 27 -18.30 0.57 8.44
N TRP A 28 -19.05 1.08 7.46
CA TRP A 28 -19.00 0.59 6.07
C TRP A 28 -17.76 1.08 5.32
N GLU A 29 -17.26 2.27 5.62
CA GLU A 29 -15.99 2.77 5.06
C GLU A 29 -14.80 1.93 5.53
N LYS A 30 -14.80 1.54 6.81
CA LYS A 30 -13.74 0.70 7.40
C LYS A 30 -13.75 -0.73 6.84
N PHE A 31 -14.94 -1.27 6.58
CA PHE A 31 -15.10 -2.57 5.93
C PHE A 31 -14.61 -2.54 4.48
N LEU A 32 -14.97 -1.50 3.71
CA LEU A 32 -14.54 -1.32 2.33
C LEU A 32 -13.02 -1.04 2.20
N GLU A 33 -12.44 -0.26 3.11
CA GLU A 33 -10.98 -0.03 3.13
C GLU A 33 -10.23 -1.34 3.39
N SER A 34 -10.75 -2.20 4.28
CA SER A 34 -10.18 -3.53 4.55
C SER A 34 -10.24 -4.45 3.32
N GLU A 35 -11.32 -4.44 2.54
CA GLU A 35 -11.43 -5.23 1.31
C GLU A 35 -10.45 -4.72 0.22
N LYS A 36 -10.26 -3.40 0.14
CA LYS A 36 -9.32 -2.79 -0.79
C LYS A 36 -7.86 -3.10 -0.42
N GLU A 37 -7.48 -2.96 0.85
CA GLU A 37 -6.13 -3.27 1.32
C GLU A 37 -5.75 -4.74 1.10
N THR A 38 -6.70 -5.65 1.30
CA THR A 38 -6.50 -7.08 1.06
C THR A 38 -6.36 -7.41 -0.42
N ALA A 39 -7.12 -6.75 -1.30
CA ALA A 39 -6.97 -6.87 -2.74
C ALA A 39 -5.63 -6.32 -3.26
N GLU A 40 -5.21 -5.12 -2.80
CA GLU A 40 -3.90 -4.54 -3.17
C GLU A 40 -2.73 -5.41 -2.70
N SER A 41 -2.82 -5.98 -1.50
CA SER A 41 -1.82 -6.92 -0.98
C SER A 41 -1.72 -8.19 -1.83
N SER A 42 -2.85 -8.74 -2.29
CA SER A 42 -2.87 -9.91 -3.17
C SER A 42 -2.23 -9.62 -4.53
N GLU A 43 -2.53 -8.47 -5.15
CA GLU A 43 -1.94 -8.07 -6.43
C GLU A 43 -0.42 -7.85 -6.32
N LEU A 44 0.03 -7.21 -5.23
CA LEU A 44 1.46 -7.02 -4.96
C LEU A 44 2.20 -8.36 -4.80
N LEU A 45 1.61 -9.32 -4.09
CA LEU A 45 2.18 -10.66 -3.91
C LEU A 45 2.30 -11.40 -5.24
N GLU A 46 1.25 -11.36 -6.07
CA GLU A 46 1.29 -11.94 -7.42
C GLU A 46 2.40 -11.29 -8.26
N LYS A 47 2.54 -9.96 -8.19
CA LYS A 47 3.60 -9.24 -8.93
C LYS A 47 5.00 -9.64 -8.48
N LEU A 48 5.21 -9.82 -7.18
CA LEU A 48 6.49 -10.26 -6.62
C LEU A 48 6.80 -11.71 -7.02
N GLU A 49 5.80 -12.58 -7.06
CA GLU A 49 5.94 -13.96 -7.53
C GLU A 49 6.35 -14.00 -9.01
N GLN A 50 5.69 -13.20 -9.86
CA GLN A 50 6.08 -13.07 -11.27
C GLN A 50 7.53 -12.60 -11.43
N LEU A 51 7.99 -11.65 -10.62
CA LEU A 51 9.38 -11.18 -10.65
C LEU A 51 10.37 -12.22 -10.12
N ARG A 52 9.93 -13.13 -9.25
CA ARG A 52 10.73 -14.26 -8.76
C ARG A 52 10.91 -15.33 -9.84
N GLU A 53 9.83 -15.70 -10.53
CA GLU A 53 9.87 -16.69 -11.61
C GLU A 53 10.53 -16.14 -12.88
N HIS A 54 10.36 -14.84 -13.14
CA HIS A 54 10.87 -14.14 -14.32
C HIS A 54 11.66 -12.89 -13.93
N PRO A 55 12.89 -13.07 -13.41
CA PRO A 55 13.69 -11.97 -12.92
C PRO A 55 14.06 -10.97 -14.02
N LEU A 56 13.96 -9.69 -13.68
CA LEU A 56 14.33 -8.59 -14.56
C LEU A 56 15.86 -8.42 -14.59
N ASP A 57 16.46 -8.46 -15.78
CA ASP A 57 17.89 -8.18 -15.95
C ASP A 57 18.19 -6.68 -15.73
N VAL A 58 18.77 -6.36 -14.57
CA VAL A 58 19.13 -4.99 -14.16
C VAL A 58 20.20 -4.34 -15.05
N ASN A 59 21.00 -5.12 -15.77
CA ASN A 59 22.00 -4.59 -16.69
C ASN A 59 21.40 -4.18 -18.03
N ARG A 60 20.21 -4.69 -18.39
CA ARG A 60 19.55 -4.44 -19.69
C ARG A 60 18.25 -3.66 -19.58
N ALA A 61 17.49 -3.81 -18.50
CA ALA A 61 16.17 -3.20 -18.31
C ALA A 61 16.18 -1.69 -18.46
N ASN A 62 15.24 -1.09 -19.19
CA ASN A 62 15.18 0.38 -19.26
C ASN A 62 14.63 1.00 -17.96
N LEU A 63 14.71 2.33 -17.83
CA LEU A 63 14.24 3.04 -16.62
C LEU A 63 12.77 2.75 -16.30
N LYS A 64 11.90 2.68 -17.32
CA LYS A 64 10.48 2.36 -17.14
C LYS A 64 10.28 0.96 -16.57
N MET A 65 11.03 -0.03 -17.08
CA MET A 65 10.97 -1.41 -16.61
C MET A 65 11.43 -1.53 -15.17
N LEU A 66 12.52 -0.85 -14.79
CA LEU A 66 13.00 -0.82 -13.41
C LEU A 66 11.93 -0.27 -12.46
N LEU A 67 11.26 0.82 -12.85
CA LEU A 67 10.17 1.42 -12.08
C LEU A 67 8.92 0.54 -11.92
N THR A 68 8.82 -0.59 -12.63
CA THR A 68 7.73 -1.56 -12.41
C THR A 68 7.96 -2.46 -11.20
N ILE A 69 9.17 -2.45 -10.62
CA ILE A 69 9.48 -3.21 -9.40
C ILE A 69 8.77 -2.55 -8.22
N PRO A 70 7.90 -3.26 -7.49
CA PRO A 70 7.24 -2.72 -6.30
C PRO A 70 8.26 -2.16 -5.29
N GLY A 71 8.00 -0.96 -4.77
CA GLY A 71 8.90 -0.27 -3.85
C GLY A 71 10.14 0.39 -4.48
N MET A 72 10.33 0.28 -5.80
CA MET A 72 11.47 0.93 -6.46
C MET A 72 11.30 2.45 -6.55
N ARG A 73 12.23 3.17 -5.90
CA ARG A 73 12.28 4.63 -5.99
C ARG A 73 12.88 5.10 -7.31
N PRO A 74 12.36 6.18 -7.94
CA PRO A 74 12.91 6.71 -9.18
C PRO A 74 14.38 7.14 -9.11
N THR A 75 14.82 7.62 -7.94
CA THR A 75 16.23 7.96 -7.70
C THR A 75 17.13 6.72 -7.80
N VAL A 76 16.73 5.60 -7.19
CA VAL A 76 17.45 4.33 -7.25
C VAL A 76 17.49 3.78 -8.68
N ALA A 77 16.36 3.77 -9.38
CA ALA A 77 16.29 3.30 -10.76
C ALA A 77 17.22 4.09 -11.71
N ARG A 78 17.26 5.42 -11.56
CA ARG A 78 18.20 6.28 -12.30
C ARG A 78 19.66 5.98 -11.96
N ASN A 79 19.96 5.75 -10.68
CA ASN A 79 21.31 5.39 -10.24
C ASN A 79 21.76 4.06 -10.85
N ILE A 80 20.90 3.03 -10.90
CA ILE A 80 21.18 1.74 -11.56
C ILE A 80 21.55 1.96 -13.03
N VAL A 81 20.75 2.74 -13.77
CA VAL A 81 21.01 3.05 -15.18
C VAL A 81 22.32 3.83 -15.37
N ALA A 82 22.65 4.73 -14.46
CA ALA A 82 23.90 5.50 -14.50
C ALA A 82 25.13 4.64 -14.16
N LEU A 83 25.05 3.83 -13.10
CA LEU A 83 26.11 2.92 -12.65
C LEU A 83 26.44 1.89 -13.72
N ARG A 84 25.43 1.24 -14.30
CA ARG A 84 25.65 0.16 -15.28
C ARG A 84 26.31 0.62 -16.58
N ARG A 85 26.20 1.91 -16.92
CA ARG A 85 26.89 2.51 -18.08
C ARG A 85 28.41 2.57 -17.86
N LYS A 86 28.85 2.66 -16.60
CA LYS A 86 30.27 2.74 -16.22
C LYS A 86 30.85 1.37 -15.89
N HIS A 87 30.08 0.52 -15.23
CA HIS A 87 30.49 -0.82 -14.80
C HIS A 87 29.32 -1.78 -14.97
N LYS A 88 29.48 -2.96 -15.57
CA LYS A 88 28.42 -3.98 -15.48
C LYS A 88 28.18 -4.31 -14.00
N LEU A 89 26.92 -4.29 -13.57
CA LEU A 89 26.57 -4.74 -12.22
C LEU A 89 26.81 -6.25 -12.20
N VAL A 90 27.78 -6.66 -11.38
CA VAL A 90 28.23 -8.05 -11.25
C VAL A 90 27.14 -8.85 -10.54
N ASN A 91 27.05 -10.14 -10.84
CA ASN A 91 26.11 -11.03 -10.19
C ASN A 91 26.37 -11.02 -8.68
N LEU A 92 25.31 -11.00 -7.85
CA LEU A 92 25.45 -10.92 -6.38
C LEU A 92 26.27 -12.09 -5.81
N GLU A 93 26.27 -13.24 -6.49
CA GLU A 93 27.06 -14.42 -6.16
C GLU A 93 28.57 -14.25 -6.41
N GLU A 94 28.96 -13.33 -7.28
CA GLU A 94 30.36 -12.99 -7.58
C GLU A 94 30.89 -11.84 -6.71
N ILE A 95 30.03 -11.24 -5.88
CA ILE A 95 30.47 -10.22 -4.92
C ILE A 95 31.20 -10.93 -3.77
N PRO A 96 32.51 -10.70 -3.58
CA PRO A 96 33.20 -11.26 -2.43
C PRO A 96 32.51 -10.76 -1.16
N GLN A 97 32.16 -11.66 -0.23
CA GLN A 97 31.46 -11.31 1.03
C GLN A 97 32.23 -10.37 1.98
N ASN A 98 33.34 -9.80 1.50
CA ASN A 98 34.23 -8.86 2.17
C ASN A 98 34.04 -7.41 1.69
N ILE A 99 32.95 -7.03 1.02
CA ILE A 99 32.72 -5.60 0.77
C ILE A 99 32.28 -4.94 2.08
N THR A 100 33.26 -4.48 2.86
CA THR A 100 33.05 -3.50 3.91
C THR A 100 32.60 -2.21 3.23
N LEU A 101 31.31 -1.88 3.36
CA LEU A 101 30.80 -0.57 3.02
C LEU A 101 31.44 0.43 3.99
N THR A 102 32.50 1.11 3.56
CA THR A 102 33.01 2.28 4.26
C THR A 102 31.95 3.38 4.16
N PRO A 103 31.41 3.88 5.29
CA PRO A 103 30.54 5.03 5.25
C PRO A 103 31.38 6.26 4.90
N ASP A 104 31.00 6.96 3.83
CA ASP A 104 31.38 8.36 3.57
C ASP A 104 30.54 9.30 4.45
#